data_AF-A0A7M2Y7I7-F1
#
_entry.id   AF-A0A7M2Y7I7-F1
#
_cell.length_a   1.000
_cell.length_b   1.000
_cell.length_c   1.000
_cell.angle_alpha   90.00
_cell.angle_beta   90.00
_cell.angle_gamma   90.00
#
_symmetry.space_group_name_H-M   'P 1'
#
loop_
_entity.id
_entity.type
_entity.pdbx_description
1 polymer ?
#
loop_
_entity_poly.entity_id
_entity_poly.type
_entity_poly.pdbx_seq_one_letter_code
_entity_poly.pdbx_strand_id
1 'polypeptide(L)'
;MKLILILSASYFVLISCNSNSQTDEKFKIENDKLIQEYKDENQNFIKKNAYKLSDEVMGKALDSIAKVYMVDKNKKLAEEFINTQSGLKRLNFLKNFYTKAEIKELIKKVPEKLKTDIHFIELKKYIKE
;
A
#
# COMPACT_ATOMS: atom_id res chain seq x y z
N MET A 1 15.58 -6.21 -60.82
CA MET A 1 16.58 -5.90 -59.77
C MET A 1 16.52 -4.42 -59.43
N LYS A 2 15.93 -4.06 -58.28
CA LYS A 2 16.36 -2.95 -57.40
C LYS A 2 15.52 -3.01 -56.13
N LEU A 3 16.11 -3.64 -55.12
CA LEU A 3 15.80 -3.44 -53.71
C LEU A 3 15.81 -1.93 -53.42
N ILE A 4 14.81 -1.44 -52.70
CA ILE A 4 14.98 -0.26 -51.85
C ILE A 4 14.66 -0.68 -50.42
N LEU A 5 15.70 -0.64 -49.60
CA LEU A 5 15.75 -0.91 -48.17
C LEU A 5 15.15 0.27 -47.38
N ILE A 6 14.22 -0.09 -46.50
CA ILE A 6 13.95 0.38 -45.12
C ILE A 6 14.73 1.61 -44.63
N LEU A 7 13.99 2.64 -44.19
CA LEU A 7 14.30 3.49 -43.01
C LEU A 7 12.97 4.16 -42.58
N SER A 8 12.23 3.60 -41.62
CA SER A 8 12.32 3.88 -40.17
C SER A 8 11.99 5.32 -39.78
N ALA A 9 10.86 5.53 -39.09
CA ALA A 9 10.73 6.37 -37.89
C ALA A 9 9.25 6.49 -37.49
N SER A 10 8.78 5.46 -36.78
CA SER A 10 8.06 5.60 -35.51
C SER A 10 7.46 6.98 -35.21
N TYR A 11 6.27 7.28 -35.74
CA TYR A 11 5.40 8.31 -35.17
C TYR A 11 4.60 7.70 -34.00
N PHE A 12 5.31 7.29 -32.95
CA PHE A 12 4.77 6.82 -31.67
C PHE A 12 5.56 7.45 -30.54
N VAL A 13 5.44 8.78 -30.43
CA VAL A 13 5.96 9.60 -29.33
C VAL A 13 4.87 10.66 -29.17
N LEU A 14 3.91 10.58 -28.23
CA LEU A 14 4.07 10.72 -26.78
C LEU A 14 2.80 10.23 -26.04
N ILE A 15 2.56 8.91 -25.95
CA ILE A 15 1.62 8.35 -24.94
C ILE A 15 2.42 7.47 -23.98
N SER A 16 3.37 8.07 -23.26
CA SER A 16 3.88 7.50 -22.01
C SER A 16 4.70 8.54 -21.26
N CYS A 17 4.04 9.60 -20.80
CA CYS A 17 4.56 10.44 -19.73
C CYS A 17 3.52 10.51 -18.62
N ASN A 18 3.28 9.37 -17.95
CA ASN A 18 3.07 9.34 -16.50
C ASN A 18 3.22 7.92 -15.94
N SER A 19 4.44 7.38 -15.94
CA SER A 19 4.74 6.10 -15.28
C SER A 19 4.61 6.15 -13.74
N ASN A 20 4.26 7.30 -13.15
CA ASN A 20 4.18 7.52 -11.71
C ASN A 20 2.76 7.83 -11.17
N SER A 21 1.68 7.53 -11.90
CA SER A 21 0.35 7.64 -11.31
C SER A 21 0.12 6.49 -10.32
N GLN A 22 0.09 6.80 -9.02
CA GLN A 22 -0.50 5.94 -8.00
C GLN A 22 -2.01 5.98 -8.22
N THR A 23 -2.61 4.82 -8.47
CA THR A 23 -4.04 4.67 -8.78
C THR A 23 -4.67 3.66 -7.82
N ASP A 24 -6.00 3.72 -7.65
CA ASP A 24 -6.71 2.73 -6.85
C ASP A 24 -6.59 1.30 -7.41
N GLU A 25 -6.39 1.17 -8.73
CA GLU A 25 -6.09 -0.12 -9.37
C GLU A 25 -4.73 -0.68 -8.94
N LYS A 26 -3.68 0.15 -8.98
CA LYS A 26 -2.34 -0.25 -8.47
C LYS A 26 -2.37 -0.54 -6.98
N PHE A 27 -3.12 0.25 -6.19
CA PHE A 27 -3.32 -0.02 -4.77
C PHE A 27 -3.92 -1.41 -4.56
N LYS A 28 -4.94 -1.79 -5.35
CA LYS A 28 -5.57 -3.11 -5.25
C LYS A 28 -4.57 -4.23 -5.53
N ILE A 29 -3.75 -4.09 -6.56
CA ILE A 29 -2.72 -5.08 -6.90
C ILE A 29 -1.72 -5.24 -5.75
N GLU A 30 -1.16 -4.15 -5.23
CA GLU A 30 -0.20 -4.20 -4.12
C GLU A 30 -0.85 -4.70 -2.82
N ASN A 31 -2.13 -4.39 -2.59
CA ASN A 31 -2.89 -4.93 -1.47
C ASN A 31 -3.08 -6.45 -1.58
N ASP A 32 -3.46 -6.95 -2.76
CA ASP A 32 -3.67 -8.38 -2.98
C ASP A 32 -2.36 -9.15 -2.84
N LYS A 33 -1.25 -8.56 -3.33
CA LYS A 33 0.10 -9.07 -3.10
C LYS A 33 0.44 -9.13 -1.61
N LEU A 34 0.19 -8.06 -0.86
CA LEU A 34 0.43 -8.03 0.59
C LEU A 34 -0.37 -9.11 1.34
N ILE A 35 -1.63 -9.33 0.95
CA ILE A 35 -2.47 -10.40 1.51
C ILE A 35 -1.86 -11.77 1.23
N GLN A 36 -1.38 -11.99 0.01
CA GLN A 36 -0.77 -13.27 -0.37
C GLN A 36 0.56 -13.50 0.37
N GLU A 37 1.43 -12.49 0.43
CA GLU A 37 2.68 -12.56 1.20
C GLU A 37 2.43 -12.90 2.68
N TYR A 38 1.40 -12.34 3.30
CA TYR A 38 1.04 -12.65 4.69
C TYR A 38 0.60 -14.11 4.87
N LYS A 39 -0.24 -14.60 3.95
CA LYS A 39 -0.70 -16.00 3.97
C LYS A 39 0.48 -16.96 3.83
N ASP A 40 1.36 -16.68 2.87
CA ASP A 40 2.51 -17.53 2.59
C ASP A 40 3.50 -17.53 3.75
N GLU A 41 3.81 -16.35 4.32
CA GLU A 41 4.71 -16.23 5.47
C GLU A 41 4.18 -17.00 6.68
N ASN A 42 2.90 -16.83 7.03
CA ASN A 42 2.29 -17.56 8.13
C ASN A 42 2.30 -19.08 7.90
N GLN A 43 1.88 -19.53 6.72
CA GLN A 43 1.85 -20.96 6.41
C GLN A 43 3.26 -21.57 6.46
N ASN A 44 4.25 -20.87 5.90
CA ASN A 44 5.64 -21.31 5.90
C ASN A 44 6.21 -21.33 7.32
N PHE A 45 5.91 -20.31 8.13
CA PHE A 45 6.34 -20.25 9.52
C PHE A 45 5.76 -21.41 10.34
N ILE A 46 4.45 -21.66 10.24
CA ILE A 46 3.78 -22.76 10.95
C ILE A 46 4.37 -24.10 10.48
N LYS A 47 4.45 -24.35 9.18
CA LYS A 47 5.00 -25.61 8.63
C LYS A 47 6.42 -25.86 9.13
N LYS A 48 7.25 -24.82 9.23
CA LYS A 48 8.65 -24.94 9.65
C LYS A 48 8.82 -25.17 11.17
N ASN A 49 7.86 -24.69 11.99
CA ASN A 49 8.03 -24.56 13.43
C ASN A 49 7.00 -25.31 14.29
N ALA A 50 5.92 -25.86 13.73
CA ALA A 50 4.82 -26.48 14.47
C ALA A 50 5.25 -27.58 15.46
N TYR A 51 6.31 -28.32 15.14
CA TYR A 51 6.84 -29.38 16.00
C TYR A 51 8.09 -28.97 16.80
N LYS A 52 8.50 -27.70 16.69
CA LYS A 52 9.74 -27.17 17.29
C LYS A 52 9.52 -26.17 18.40
N LEU A 53 8.39 -25.45 18.36
CA LEU A 53 8.06 -24.42 19.32
C LEU A 53 6.90 -24.89 20.19
N SER A 54 6.87 -24.44 21.45
CA SER A 54 5.66 -24.53 22.26
C SER A 54 4.58 -23.61 21.70
N ASP A 55 3.33 -23.89 22.04
CA ASP A 55 2.18 -23.10 21.60
C ASP A 55 2.29 -21.62 21.98
N GLU A 56 2.81 -21.32 23.18
CA GLU A 56 3.02 -19.95 23.64
C GLU A 56 4.04 -19.19 22.76
N VAL A 57 5.16 -19.83 22.44
CA VAL A 57 6.22 -19.22 21.62
C VAL A 57 5.75 -19.10 20.17
N MET A 58 5.02 -20.09 19.67
CA MET A 58 4.37 -20.04 18.36
C MET A 58 3.40 -18.86 18.28
N GLY A 59 2.51 -18.70 19.26
CA GLY A 59 1.54 -17.60 19.32
C GLY A 59 2.22 -16.23 19.27
N LYS A 60 3.23 -16.00 20.13
CA LYS A 60 4.01 -14.75 20.13
C LYS A 60 4.70 -14.47 18.80
N ALA A 61 5.20 -15.51 18.12
CA ALA A 61 5.84 -15.36 16.82
C ALA A 61 4.83 -15.02 15.72
N LEU A 62 3.66 -15.68 15.72
CA LEU A 62 2.57 -15.37 14.79
C LEU A 62 2.02 -13.95 15.01
N ASP A 63 1.88 -13.50 16.26
CA ASP A 63 1.50 -12.12 16.59
C ASP A 63 2.52 -11.12 16.04
N SER A 64 3.82 -11.47 16.11
CA SER A 64 4.89 -10.65 15.55
C SER A 64 4.81 -10.56 14.02
N ILE A 65 4.54 -11.67 13.33
CA ILE A 65 4.29 -11.68 11.88
C ILE A 65 3.04 -10.85 11.56
N ALA A 66 1.95 -11.05 12.29
CA ALA A 66 0.72 -10.30 12.11
C ALA A 66 0.95 -8.80 12.26
N LYS A 67 1.73 -8.35 13.26
CA LYS A 67 2.07 -6.94 13.42
C LYS A 67 2.78 -6.36 12.18
N VAL A 68 3.78 -7.06 11.64
CA VAL A 68 4.52 -6.61 10.45
C VAL A 68 3.59 -6.42 9.25
N TYR A 69 2.69 -7.38 9.02
CA TYR A 69 1.84 -7.36 7.82
C TYR A 69 0.60 -6.50 8.00
N MET A 70 -0.09 -6.59 9.14
CA MET A 70 -1.34 -5.88 9.43
C MET A 70 -1.14 -4.41 9.80
N VAL A 71 0.05 -4.06 10.33
CA VAL A 71 0.38 -2.68 10.70
C VAL A 71 1.48 -2.14 9.81
N ASP A 72 2.72 -2.61 9.93
CA ASP A 72 3.88 -1.89 9.38
C ASP A 72 3.87 -1.81 7.84
N LYS A 73 3.63 -2.92 7.14
CA LYS A 73 3.50 -2.93 5.67
C LYS A 73 2.24 -2.20 5.20
N ASN A 74 1.17 -2.30 5.97
CA ASN A 74 -0.10 -1.63 5.72
C ASN A 74 0.02 -0.10 5.86
N LYS A 75 0.86 0.39 6.80
CA LYS A 75 1.20 1.81 6.93
C LYS A 75 1.88 2.31 5.66
N LYS A 76 2.94 1.62 5.22
CA LYS A 76 3.67 1.96 3.99
C LYS A 76 2.75 2.04 2.78
N LEU A 77 1.83 1.09 2.62
CA LEU A 77 0.88 1.09 1.52
C LEU A 77 -0.08 2.29 1.58
N ALA A 78 -0.53 2.69 2.78
CA ALA A 78 -1.37 3.86 2.97
C ALA A 78 -0.64 5.16 2.60
N GLU A 79 0.63 5.28 3.02
CA GLU A 79 1.48 6.44 2.75
C GLU A 79 1.85 6.56 1.28
N GLU A 80 2.17 5.43 0.63
CA GLU A 80 2.48 5.37 -0.79
C GLU A 80 1.27 5.83 -1.61
N PHE A 81 0.07 5.33 -1.33
CA PHE A 81 -1.12 5.63 -2.11
C PHE A 81 -1.99 6.76 -1.52
N ILE A 82 -1.41 7.66 -0.74
CA ILE A 82 -2.16 8.73 -0.03
C ILE A 82 -2.92 9.69 -0.97
N ASN A 83 -2.58 9.70 -2.25
CA ASN A 83 -3.25 10.47 -3.29
C ASN A 83 -4.44 9.74 -3.95
N THR A 84 -4.78 8.53 -3.51
CA THR A 84 -5.94 7.74 -3.97
C THR A 84 -6.99 7.61 -2.86
N GLN A 85 -8.23 7.25 -3.23
CA GLN A 85 -9.29 7.02 -2.25
C GLN A 85 -8.96 5.83 -1.33
N SER A 86 -8.40 4.76 -1.89
CA SER A 86 -8.06 3.55 -1.14
C SER A 86 -6.91 3.77 -0.17
N GLY A 87 -5.87 4.52 -0.56
CA GLY A 87 -4.78 4.85 0.37
C GLY A 87 -5.26 5.73 1.52
N LEU A 88 -6.11 6.72 1.24
CA LEU A 88 -6.73 7.56 2.27
C LEU A 88 -7.63 6.75 3.22
N LYS A 89 -8.46 5.85 2.69
CA LYS A 89 -9.27 4.91 3.46
C LYS A 89 -8.40 4.02 4.35
N ARG A 90 -7.30 3.49 3.82
CA ARG A 90 -6.34 2.67 4.58
C ARG A 90 -5.67 3.47 5.69
N LEU A 91 -5.26 4.72 5.43
CA LEU A 91 -4.71 5.61 6.46
C LEU A 91 -5.72 5.84 7.60
N ASN A 92 -6.99 6.12 7.28
CA ASN A 92 -8.03 6.30 8.28
C ASN A 92 -8.31 5.04 9.11
N PHE A 93 -8.29 3.86 8.48
CA PHE A 93 -8.39 2.59 9.20
C PHE A 93 -7.22 2.41 10.19
N LEU A 94 -6.01 2.80 9.79
CA LEU A 94 -4.79 2.63 10.57
C LEU A 94 -4.48 3.80 11.52
N LYS A 95 -5.33 4.82 11.64
CA LYS A 95 -5.01 6.09 12.33
C LYS A 95 -4.53 5.93 13.78
N ASN A 96 -4.95 4.88 14.48
CA ASN A 96 -4.51 4.59 15.85
C ASN A 96 -3.06 4.05 15.93
N PHE A 97 -2.46 3.66 14.80
CA PHE A 97 -1.06 3.24 14.68
C PHE A 97 -0.14 4.36 14.17
N TYR A 98 -0.66 5.58 14.10
CA TYR A 98 0.09 6.80 13.82
C TYR A 98 -0.09 7.78 14.98
N THR A 99 0.94 8.56 15.24
CA THR A 99 0.83 9.80 15.99
C THR A 99 -0.01 10.80 15.20
N LYS A 100 -0.72 11.69 15.89
CA LYS A 100 -1.47 12.79 15.25
C LYS A 100 -0.56 13.68 14.38
N ALA A 101 0.71 13.83 14.76
CA ALA A 101 1.71 14.57 14.00
C ALA A 101 2.04 13.91 12.66
N GLU A 102 2.27 12.59 12.63
CA GLU A 102 2.48 11.85 11.38
C GLU A 102 1.29 11.99 10.43
N ILE A 103 0.07 11.82 10.93
CA ILE A 103 -1.13 11.98 10.11
C ILE A 103 -1.22 13.41 9.56
N LYS A 104 -0.94 14.43 10.39
CA LYS A 104 -0.96 15.84 9.98
C LYS A 104 0.00 16.11 8.81
N GLU A 105 1.16 15.47 8.79
CA GLU A 105 2.11 15.58 7.67
C GLU A 105 1.63 14.82 6.43
N LEU A 106 1.09 13.60 6.60
CA LEU A 106 0.60 12.80 5.48
C LEU A 106 -0.58 13.45 4.76
N ILE A 107 -1.55 14.01 5.49
CA ILE A 107 -2.74 14.61 4.87
C ILE A 107 -2.43 15.88 4.06
N LYS A 108 -1.25 16.48 4.20
CA LYS A 108 -0.80 17.59 3.33
C LYS A 108 -0.55 17.12 1.90
N LYS A 109 -0.25 15.84 1.69
CA LYS A 109 0.00 15.23 0.37
C LYS A 109 -1.29 14.85 -0.37
N VAL A 110 -2.45 14.92 0.30
CA VAL A 110 -3.75 14.57 -0.29
C VAL A 110 -4.16 15.65 -1.31
N PRO A 111 -4.49 15.27 -2.56
CA PRO A 111 -4.87 16.22 -3.59
C PRO A 111 -6.22 16.89 -3.27
N GLU A 112 -6.42 18.14 -3.72
CA GLU A 112 -7.63 18.94 -3.43
C GLU A 112 -8.93 18.18 -3.72
N LYS A 113 -8.97 17.43 -4.84
CA LYS A 113 -10.14 16.64 -5.26
C LYS A 113 -10.59 15.58 -4.23
N LEU A 114 -9.71 15.17 -3.31
CA LEU A 114 -10.01 14.18 -2.27
C LEU A 114 -10.26 14.81 -0.89
N LYS A 115 -10.18 16.14 -0.74
CA LYS A 115 -10.39 16.79 0.57
C LYS A 115 -11.86 16.82 1.02
N THR A 116 -12.79 16.49 0.13
CA THR A 116 -14.20 16.29 0.44
C THR A 116 -14.53 14.83 0.76
N ASP A 117 -13.56 13.92 0.65
CA ASP A 117 -13.73 12.51 0.98
C ASP A 117 -13.99 12.32 2.49
N ILE A 118 -14.91 11.42 2.84
CA ILE A 118 -15.28 11.16 4.23
C ILE A 118 -14.08 10.75 5.09
N HIS A 119 -13.15 9.97 4.54
CA HIS A 119 -11.97 9.52 5.25
C HIS A 119 -10.99 10.68 5.52
N PHE A 120 -10.90 11.65 4.61
CA PHE A 120 -10.11 12.86 4.86
C PHE A 120 -10.72 13.71 5.98
N ILE A 121 -12.05 13.88 5.97
CA ILE A 121 -12.78 14.64 7.00
C ILE A 121 -12.61 13.98 8.36
N GLU A 122 -12.73 12.65 8.44
CA GLU A 122 -12.53 11.87 9.67
C GLU A 122 -11.09 11.97 10.20
N LEU A 123 -10.08 11.89 9.32
CA LEU A 123 -8.69 12.09 9.69
C LEU A 123 -8.45 13.51 10.23
N LYS A 124 -9.03 14.53 9.58
CA LYS A 124 -8.96 15.92 10.07
C LYS A 124 -9.59 16.10 11.44
N LYS A 125 -10.71 15.42 11.71
CA LYS A 125 -11.37 15.43 13.02
C LYS A 125 -10.48 14.77 14.07
N TYR A 126 -9.95 13.59 13.77
CA TYR A 126 -9.07 12.82 14.66
C TYR A 126 -7.79 13.58 15.09
N ILE A 127 -7.24 14.44 14.24
CA ILE A 127 -6.04 15.25 14.56
C ILE A 127 -6.36 16.42 15.51
N LYS A 128 -7.61 16.88 15.55
CA LYS A 128 -8.05 18.07 16.29
C LYS A 128 -8.60 17.76 17.69
N GLU A 129 -9.30 16.63 17.82
CA GLU A 129 -9.56 15.97 19.10
C GLU A 129 -8.23 15.54 19.73
#